data_AF-A0A524R2M9-F1
#
_entry.id   AF-A0A524R2M9-F1
#
_cell.length_a   1.000
_cell.length_b   1.000
_cell.length_c   1.000
_cell.angle_alpha   90.00
_cell.angle_beta   90.00
_cell.angle_gamma   90.00
#
_symmetry.space_group_name_H-M   'P 1'
#
loop_
_entity.id
_entity.type
_entity.pdbx_description
1 polymer ?
#
loop_
_entity_poly.entity_id
_entity_poly.type
_entity_poly.pdbx_seq_one_letter_code
_entity_poly.pdbx_strand_id
1 'polypeptide(L)'
;MANIHGEPSRSEGAVDTAIRIMGSNLGELGSLRDVSGRTEHQQRVERMMVGFNHSVPIKPMDPGPETRVLRARLIMEECLETIQDGLRVKVGVRVEVGVGDKSVDFDSLVFVAKDGPADLIELADGCADVSVVTIGTLSAFGIKDRALLEEVDANNLSKIDTGRTNEHGKFTKHPDHMPPRIAMVLMAQGWQNPDEPF
;
A
#
# COMPACT_ATOMS: atom_id res chain seq x y z
N MET A 1 22.66 56.36 -37.81
CA MET A 1 23.02 54.97 -38.16
C MET A 1 22.82 54.11 -36.92
N ALA A 2 22.01 53.06 -37.09
CA ALA A 2 21.79 51.87 -36.24
C ALA A 2 21.51 52.05 -34.74
N ASN A 3 20.23 51.88 -34.39
CA ASN A 3 19.79 51.36 -33.09
C ASN A 3 18.82 50.21 -33.42
N ILE A 4 19.17 48.95 -33.16
CA ILE A 4 18.21 47.85 -33.11
C ILE A 4 18.56 46.90 -31.97
N HIS A 5 17.54 46.70 -31.14
CA HIS A 5 17.48 45.86 -29.97
C HIS A 5 17.55 44.37 -30.34
N GLY A 6 18.14 43.58 -29.45
CA GLY A 6 18.11 42.13 -29.50
C GLY A 6 16.68 41.58 -29.40
N GLU A 7 16.39 40.58 -30.21
CA GLU A 7 15.17 39.78 -30.09
C GLU A 7 15.22 38.89 -28.83
N PRO A 8 14.13 38.77 -28.06
CA PRO A 8 14.04 37.77 -27.01
C PRO A 8 13.75 36.38 -27.60
N SER A 9 14.46 35.38 -27.06
CA SER A 9 14.40 33.96 -27.42
C SER A 9 13.01 33.34 -27.25
N ARG A 10 12.57 32.58 -28.26
CA ARG A 10 11.26 31.91 -28.38
C ARG A 10 11.00 30.72 -27.42
N SER A 11 11.75 30.53 -26.33
CA SER A 11 11.65 29.32 -25.51
C SER A 11 10.98 29.49 -24.13
N GLU A 12 10.74 30.71 -23.64
CA GLU A 12 10.16 30.90 -22.29
C GLU A 12 8.62 30.92 -22.26
N GLY A 13 7.96 31.41 -23.33
CA GLY A 13 6.49 31.54 -23.34
C GLY A 13 5.71 30.22 -23.46
N ALA A 14 6.30 29.16 -24.01
CA ALA A 14 5.64 27.87 -24.19
C ALA A 14 5.57 27.05 -22.90
N VAL A 15 6.60 27.16 -22.05
CA VAL A 15 6.68 26.45 -20.76
C VAL A 15 5.73 27.09 -19.75
N ASP A 16 5.67 28.43 -19.72
CA ASP A 16 4.76 29.16 -18.84
C ASP A 16 3.28 28.95 -19.20
N THR A 17 2.98 28.82 -20.50
CA THR A 17 1.62 28.51 -20.96
C THR A 17 1.22 27.06 -20.61
N ALA A 18 2.13 26.11 -20.71
CA ALA A 18 1.89 24.71 -20.33
C ALA A 18 1.68 24.54 -18.81
N ILE A 19 2.47 25.25 -17.99
CA ILE A 19 2.31 25.26 -16.52
C ILE A 19 0.98 25.91 -16.13
N ARG A 20 0.57 26.98 -16.83
CA ARG A 20 -0.70 27.66 -16.55
C ARG A 20 -1.92 26.84 -16.95
N ILE A 21 -1.85 26.10 -18.07
CA ILE A 21 -2.90 25.16 -18.51
C ILE A 21 -2.98 23.93 -17.58
N MET A 22 -1.84 23.43 -17.08
CA MET A 22 -1.82 22.36 -16.08
C MET A 22 -2.32 22.83 -14.71
N GLY A 23 -1.99 24.07 -14.31
CA GLY A 23 -2.45 24.68 -13.07
C GLY A 23 -3.94 25.00 -13.03
N SER A 24 -4.54 25.41 -14.16
CA SER A 24 -5.98 25.68 -14.24
C SER A 24 -6.84 24.41 -14.22
N ASN A 25 -6.32 23.26 -14.68
CA ASN A 25 -7.02 21.98 -14.61
C ASN A 25 -6.99 21.32 -13.23
N LEU A 26 -6.09 21.72 -12.33
CA LEU A 26 -6.02 21.18 -10.97
C LEU A 26 -7.14 21.70 -10.06
N GLY A 27 -7.71 22.87 -10.38
CA GLY A 27 -8.83 23.46 -9.63
C GLY A 27 -10.21 22.85 -9.95
N GLU A 28 -10.41 22.32 -11.15
CA GLU A 28 -11.69 21.68 -11.56
C GLU A 28 -11.72 20.16 -11.34
N LEU A 29 -10.60 19.54 -10.94
CA LEU A 29 -10.55 18.13 -10.54
C LEU A 29 -11.18 17.85 -9.16
N GLY A 30 -11.58 18.90 -8.41
CA GLY A 30 -12.20 18.78 -7.09
C GLY A 30 -13.65 18.28 -7.06
N SER A 31 -14.27 18.00 -8.22
CA SER A 31 -15.69 17.62 -8.28
C SER A 31 -16.03 16.47 -9.25
N LEU A 32 -15.03 15.81 -9.85
CA LEU A 32 -15.25 14.58 -10.59
C LEU A 32 -15.00 13.41 -9.63
N ARG A 33 -16.05 12.67 -9.28
CA ARG A 33 -15.93 11.38 -8.56
C ARG A 33 -14.80 10.58 -9.20
N ASP A 34 -13.75 10.29 -8.43
CA ASP A 34 -12.58 9.52 -8.84
C ASP A 34 -13.00 8.24 -9.58
N VAL A 35 -12.89 8.27 -10.91
CA VAL A 35 -13.33 7.19 -11.81
C VAL A 35 -12.37 6.00 -11.79
N SER A 36 -11.19 6.14 -11.17
CA SER A 36 -10.15 5.11 -11.18
C SER A 36 -10.42 4.01 -10.15
N GLY A 37 -11.05 4.37 -9.02
CA GLY A 37 -11.18 3.53 -7.83
C GLY A 37 -9.87 3.35 -7.05
N ARG A 38 -8.80 4.08 -7.40
CA ARG A 38 -7.46 4.00 -6.81
C ARG A 38 -7.15 5.28 -6.05
N THR A 39 -6.57 5.18 -4.86
CA THR A 39 -6.07 6.35 -4.12
C THR A 39 -4.94 7.03 -4.88
N GLU A 40 -4.67 8.31 -4.56
CA GLU A 40 -3.52 9.02 -5.13
C GLU A 40 -2.19 8.35 -4.78
N HIS A 41 -2.10 7.71 -3.62
CA HIS A 41 -0.92 6.97 -3.22
C HIS A 41 -0.71 5.74 -4.10
N GLN A 42 -1.75 4.94 -4.34
CA GLN A 42 -1.68 3.82 -5.28
C GLN A 42 -1.26 4.28 -6.69
N GLN A 43 -1.80 5.40 -7.17
CA GLN A 43 -1.41 5.95 -8.48
C GLN A 43 0.08 6.34 -8.55
N ARG A 44 0.67 6.85 -7.45
CA ARG A 44 2.12 7.12 -7.39
C ARG A 44 2.93 5.84 -7.39
N VAL A 45 2.51 4.84 -6.63
CA VAL A 45 3.17 3.51 -6.58
C VAL A 45 3.10 2.83 -7.94
N GLU A 46 1.97 2.89 -8.65
CA GLU A 46 1.85 2.32 -10.00
C GLU A 46 2.77 2.99 -11.01
N ARG A 47 2.95 4.32 -10.95
CA ARG A 47 3.93 5.02 -11.80
C ARG A 47 5.36 4.53 -11.54
N MET A 48 5.72 4.33 -10.27
CA MET A 48 7.01 3.77 -9.89
C MET A 48 7.17 2.32 -10.40
N MET A 49 6.16 1.47 -10.21
CA MET A 49 6.15 0.08 -10.67
C MET A 49 6.34 -0.03 -12.19
N VAL A 50 5.62 0.78 -12.96
CA VAL A 50 5.80 0.85 -14.42
C VAL A 50 7.23 1.28 -14.77
N GLY A 51 7.80 2.24 -14.03
CA GLY A 51 9.21 2.64 -14.16
C GLY A 51 10.20 1.49 -13.89
N PHE A 52 9.85 0.55 -13.01
CA PHE A 52 10.60 -0.68 -12.73
C PHE A 52 10.21 -1.86 -13.64
N ASN A 53 9.45 -1.62 -14.71
CA ASN A 53 8.99 -2.64 -15.65
C ASN A 53 8.14 -3.76 -15.01
N HIS A 54 7.41 -3.43 -13.95
CA HIS A 54 6.42 -4.33 -13.34
C HIS A 54 5.05 -4.16 -14.01
N SER A 55 4.29 -5.26 -14.12
CA SER A 55 2.91 -5.22 -14.60
C SER A 55 1.96 -4.62 -13.54
N VAL A 56 0.95 -3.90 -14.04
CA VAL A 56 -0.15 -3.35 -13.23
C VAL A 56 -1.48 -3.74 -13.91
N PRO A 57 -2.06 -4.91 -13.58
CA PRO A 57 -3.31 -5.34 -14.17
C PRO A 57 -4.47 -4.36 -13.83
N ILE A 58 -5.45 -4.27 -14.73
CA ILE A 58 -6.60 -3.37 -14.56
C ILE A 58 -7.76 -3.98 -13.75
N LYS A 59 -7.73 -5.29 -13.51
CA LYS A 59 -8.73 -6.07 -12.75
C LYS A 59 -8.03 -7.07 -11.83
N PRO A 60 -8.69 -7.48 -10.72
CA PRO A 60 -8.13 -8.48 -9.81
C PRO A 60 -7.79 -9.81 -10.51
N MET A 61 -6.55 -10.27 -10.34
CA MET A 61 -6.05 -11.55 -10.88
C MET A 61 -4.85 -12.09 -10.09
N ASP A 62 -4.48 -13.36 -10.28
CA ASP A 62 -3.22 -13.95 -9.77
C ASP A 62 -2.06 -13.65 -10.75
N PRO A 63 -1.06 -12.82 -10.38
CA PRO A 63 0.05 -12.44 -11.27
C PRO A 63 1.10 -13.54 -11.50
N GLY A 64 0.88 -14.75 -10.97
CA GLY A 64 1.75 -15.90 -11.13
C GLY A 64 2.83 -16.02 -10.05
N PRO A 65 3.47 -17.19 -9.95
CA PRO A 65 4.33 -17.55 -8.82
C PRO A 65 5.52 -16.60 -8.62
N GLU A 66 6.19 -16.17 -9.69
CA GLU A 66 7.36 -15.29 -9.60
C GLU A 66 7.00 -13.93 -8.99
N THR A 67 5.90 -13.32 -9.45
CA THR A 67 5.41 -12.06 -8.89
C THR A 67 4.98 -12.24 -7.44
N ARG A 68 4.30 -13.34 -7.09
CA ARG A 68 3.91 -13.63 -5.70
C ARG A 68 5.13 -13.71 -4.78
N VAL A 69 6.19 -14.40 -5.22
CA VAL A 69 7.46 -14.50 -4.47
C VAL A 69 8.13 -13.12 -4.35
N LEU A 70 8.19 -12.34 -5.43
CA LEU A 70 8.74 -10.99 -5.39
C LEU A 70 8.00 -10.10 -4.38
N ARG A 71 6.66 -10.09 -4.40
CA ARG A 71 5.86 -9.28 -3.46
C ARG A 71 6.05 -9.73 -2.02
N ALA A 72 6.10 -11.04 -1.77
CA ALA A 72 6.37 -11.57 -0.43
C ALA A 72 7.76 -11.15 0.09
N ARG A 73 8.79 -11.15 -0.77
CA ARG A 73 10.14 -10.70 -0.41
C ARG A 73 10.16 -9.22 -0.06
N LEU A 74 9.61 -8.36 -0.91
CA LEU A 74 9.56 -6.91 -0.68
C LEU A 74 8.81 -6.57 0.60
N ILE A 75 7.65 -7.18 0.85
CA ILE A 75 6.90 -6.97 2.10
C ILE A 75 7.73 -7.39 3.32
N MET A 76 8.40 -8.54 3.25
CA MET A 76 9.19 -9.04 4.38
C MET A 76 10.43 -8.19 4.65
N GLU A 77 11.10 -7.69 3.60
CA GLU A 77 12.26 -6.81 3.68
C GLU A 77 11.91 -5.52 4.43
N GLU A 78 10.94 -4.75 3.93
CA GLU A 78 10.53 -3.49 4.58
C GLU A 78 9.96 -3.71 5.99
N CYS A 79 9.25 -4.82 6.20
CA CYS A 79 8.74 -5.18 7.52
C CYS A 79 9.88 -5.42 8.51
N LEU A 80 10.91 -6.16 8.10
CA LEU A 80 12.05 -6.47 8.96
C LEU A 80 12.92 -5.25 9.23
N GLU A 81 13.13 -4.37 8.26
CA GLU A 81 13.87 -3.11 8.45
C GLU A 81 13.11 -2.18 9.40
N THR A 82 11.81 -1.98 9.18
CA THR A 82 10.95 -1.18 10.08
C THR A 82 11.01 -1.67 11.53
N ILE A 83 10.97 -3.00 11.73
CA ILE A 83 11.02 -3.61 13.07
C ILE A 83 12.42 -3.51 13.68
N GLN A 84 13.47 -3.80 12.90
CA GLN A 84 14.82 -3.91 13.45
C GLN A 84 15.51 -2.58 13.66
N ASP A 85 15.27 -1.62 12.78
CA ASP A 85 15.99 -0.34 12.76
C ASP A 85 15.13 0.77 13.35
N GLY A 86 13.86 0.87 12.92
CA GLY A 86 12.88 1.81 13.49
C GLY A 86 12.48 1.45 14.92
N LEU A 87 11.81 0.30 15.10
CA LEU A 87 11.36 -0.14 16.44
C LEU A 87 12.49 -0.65 17.33
N ARG A 88 13.68 -0.89 16.76
CA ARG A 88 14.85 -1.47 17.45
C ARG A 88 14.54 -2.81 18.12
N VAL A 89 13.79 -3.67 17.46
CA VAL A 89 13.46 -5.02 17.94
C VAL A 89 14.19 -6.06 17.11
N LYS A 90 14.97 -6.93 17.74
CA LYS A 90 15.53 -8.12 17.08
C LYS A 90 14.41 -9.13 16.86
N VAL A 91 14.31 -9.64 15.63
CA VAL A 91 13.43 -10.76 15.27
C VAL A 91 14.29 -12.02 15.11
N GLY A 92 14.05 -13.03 15.93
CA GLY A 92 14.66 -14.35 15.84
C GLY A 92 13.62 -15.42 15.54
N VAL A 93 14.07 -16.60 15.12
CA VAL A 93 13.22 -17.78 14.90
C VAL A 93 13.70 -18.89 15.83
N ARG A 94 12.79 -19.49 16.60
CA ARG A 94 13.07 -20.73 17.32
C ARG A 94 12.97 -21.89 16.34
N VAL A 95 14.12 -22.44 15.97
CA VAL A 95 14.19 -23.59 15.06
C VAL A 95 14.44 -24.87 15.86
N GLU A 96 13.59 -25.88 15.65
CA GLU A 96 13.93 -27.25 15.99
C GLU A 96 14.92 -27.78 14.95
N VAL A 97 16.10 -28.20 15.41
CA VAL A 97 17.15 -28.78 14.57
C VAL A 97 16.61 -30.01 13.86
N GLY A 98 16.54 -29.95 12.54
CA GLY A 98 16.06 -31.02 11.67
C GLY A 98 16.55 -30.80 10.23
N VAL A 99 16.25 -31.76 9.35
CA VAL A 99 16.62 -31.69 7.93
C VAL A 99 15.39 -31.30 7.11
N GLY A 100 15.52 -30.27 6.28
CA GLY A 100 14.47 -29.81 5.35
C GLY A 100 14.03 -28.37 5.60
N ASP A 101 13.42 -27.77 4.58
CA ASP A 101 12.82 -26.43 4.68
C ASP A 101 11.56 -26.49 5.55
N LYS A 102 11.46 -25.59 6.52
CA LYS A 102 10.29 -25.46 7.41
C LYS A 102 9.62 -24.11 7.19
N SER A 103 8.30 -24.09 7.18
CA SER A 103 7.54 -22.85 7.26
C SER A 103 7.81 -22.16 8.59
N VAL A 104 7.85 -20.82 8.58
CA VAL A 104 7.98 -20.02 9.79
C VAL A 104 6.58 -19.72 10.32
N ASP A 105 6.24 -20.31 11.46
CA ASP A 105 5.02 -19.95 12.21
C ASP A 105 5.26 -18.71 13.05
N PHE A 106 4.27 -17.82 13.16
CA PHE A 106 4.43 -16.59 13.93
C PHE A 106 4.77 -16.87 15.41
N ASP A 107 4.21 -17.94 15.98
CA ASP A 107 4.48 -18.36 17.36
C ASP A 107 5.92 -18.88 17.57
N SER A 108 6.64 -19.19 16.48
CA SER A 108 8.07 -19.54 16.52
C SER A 108 8.98 -18.31 16.55
N LEU A 109 8.44 -17.12 16.26
CA LEU A 109 9.19 -15.87 16.26
C LEU A 109 9.48 -15.40 17.68
N VAL A 110 10.67 -14.83 17.87
CA VAL A 110 11.11 -14.22 19.12
C VAL A 110 11.41 -12.76 18.85
N PHE A 111 10.76 -11.88 19.62
CA PHE A 111 10.94 -10.44 19.53
C PHE A 111 11.68 -9.95 20.78
N VAL A 112 12.84 -9.34 20.61
CA VAL A 112 13.66 -8.81 21.72
C VAL A 112 13.98 -7.35 21.46
N ALA A 113 13.43 -6.45 22.28
CA ALA A 113 13.79 -5.03 22.23
C ALA A 113 15.30 -4.86 22.49
N LYS A 114 15.97 -4.07 21.65
CA LYS A 114 17.34 -3.60 21.88
C LYS A 114 17.28 -2.48 22.92
N ASP A 115 18.41 -2.24 23.61
CA ASP A 115 18.50 -1.09 24.53
C ASP A 115 18.35 0.25 23.78
N GLY A 116 17.76 1.23 24.48
CA GLY A 116 17.54 2.59 24.00
C GLY A 116 16.15 2.86 23.42
N PRO A 117 15.83 4.12 23.09
CA PRO A 117 14.57 4.49 22.47
C PRO A 117 14.53 4.07 20.99
N ALA A 118 13.33 3.90 20.44
CA ALA A 118 13.11 3.70 19.00
C ALA A 118 13.75 4.83 18.17
N ASP A 119 14.15 4.50 16.94
CA ASP A 119 14.60 5.49 15.97
C ASP A 119 13.40 5.99 15.16
N LEU A 120 12.98 7.23 15.41
CA LEU A 120 11.79 7.79 14.78
C LEU A 120 11.97 8.10 13.29
N ILE A 121 13.21 8.31 12.83
CA ILE A 121 13.47 8.59 11.42
C ILE A 121 13.32 7.28 10.65
N GLU A 122 14.03 6.23 11.07
CA GLU A 122 13.95 4.90 10.48
C GLU A 122 12.55 4.30 10.59
N LEU A 123 11.85 4.57 11.70
CA LEU A 123 10.46 4.12 11.86
C LEU A 123 9.51 4.80 10.87
N ALA A 124 9.66 6.10 10.64
CA ALA A 124 8.79 6.83 9.73
C ALA A 124 9.02 6.40 8.28
N ASP A 125 10.29 6.22 7.90
CA ASP A 125 10.72 5.74 6.59
C ASP A 125 10.20 4.33 6.33
N GLY A 126 10.50 3.39 7.22
CA GLY A 126 10.04 2.00 7.10
C GLY A 126 8.51 1.88 7.09
N CYS A 127 7.77 2.67 7.88
CA CYS A 127 6.30 2.70 7.78
C CYS A 127 5.82 3.15 6.39
N ALA A 128 6.49 4.12 5.78
CA ALA A 128 6.15 4.60 4.44
C ALA A 128 6.50 3.54 3.38
N ASP A 129 7.64 2.86 3.50
CA ASP A 129 8.05 1.82 2.57
C ASP A 129 7.18 0.56 2.67
N VAL A 130 6.78 0.16 3.88
CA VAL A 130 5.76 -0.87 4.10
C VAL A 130 4.46 -0.51 3.38
N SER A 131 4.04 0.77 3.42
CA SER A 131 2.89 1.24 2.64
C SER A 131 3.13 1.08 1.14
N VAL A 132 4.30 1.49 0.64
CA VAL A 132 4.65 1.37 -0.79
C VAL A 132 4.62 -0.09 -1.27
N VAL A 133 5.22 -1.04 -0.54
CA VAL A 133 5.30 -2.44 -0.98
C VAL A 133 3.96 -3.18 -0.83
N THR A 134 3.16 -2.85 0.18
CA THR A 134 1.82 -3.45 0.35
C THR A 134 0.82 -2.91 -0.69
N ILE A 135 0.83 -1.60 -0.96
CA ILE A 135 0.01 -1.01 -2.03
C ILE A 135 0.51 -1.46 -3.42
N GLY A 136 1.82 -1.57 -3.61
CA GLY A 136 2.40 -2.14 -4.84
C GLY A 136 1.99 -3.60 -5.04
N THR A 137 1.72 -4.33 -3.96
CA THR A 137 1.16 -5.68 -4.02
C THR A 137 -0.30 -5.66 -4.48
N LEU A 138 -1.14 -4.76 -3.98
CA LEU A 138 -2.51 -4.60 -4.51
C LEU A 138 -2.48 -4.29 -6.03
N SER A 139 -1.61 -3.37 -6.44
CA SER A 139 -1.43 -3.00 -7.84
C SER A 139 -0.95 -4.16 -8.72
N ALA A 140 -0.01 -4.99 -8.24
CA ALA A 140 0.45 -6.17 -8.97
C ALA A 140 -0.65 -7.22 -9.18
N PHE A 141 -1.64 -7.26 -8.28
CA PHE A 141 -2.82 -8.11 -8.40
C PHE A 141 -3.98 -7.42 -9.12
N GLY A 142 -3.84 -6.16 -9.54
CA GLY A 142 -4.90 -5.37 -10.16
C GLY A 142 -6.06 -5.00 -9.24
N ILE A 143 -5.82 -5.04 -7.93
CA ILE A 143 -6.79 -4.66 -6.90
C ILE A 143 -6.69 -3.16 -6.66
N LYS A 144 -7.83 -2.48 -6.79
CA LYS A 144 -7.96 -1.05 -6.51
C LYS A 144 -8.19 -0.86 -5.02
N ASP A 145 -7.38 0.00 -4.39
CA ASP A 145 -7.28 0.09 -2.94
C ASP A 145 -8.42 0.89 -2.29
N ARG A 146 -8.98 1.91 -2.93
CA ARG A 146 -9.93 2.84 -2.29
C ARG A 146 -11.12 2.12 -1.63
N ALA A 147 -11.91 1.39 -2.41
CA ALA A 147 -13.08 0.69 -1.90
C ALA A 147 -12.72 -0.46 -0.93
N LEU A 148 -11.53 -1.01 -1.07
CA LEU A 148 -11.01 -2.04 -0.17
C LEU A 148 -10.71 -1.44 1.21
N LEU A 149 -9.96 -0.33 1.23
CA LEU A 149 -9.62 0.40 2.45
C LEU A 149 -10.87 0.95 3.13
N GLU A 150 -11.80 1.55 2.37
CA GLU A 150 -13.07 2.06 2.89
C GLU A 150 -13.91 0.96 3.58
N GLU A 151 -14.02 -0.25 3.00
CA GLU A 151 -14.76 -1.36 3.61
C GLU A 151 -14.03 -1.90 4.87
N VAL A 152 -12.70 -1.97 4.85
CA VAL A 152 -11.90 -2.40 6.00
C VAL A 152 -12.00 -1.38 7.14
N ASP A 153 -11.89 -0.09 6.84
CA ASP A 153 -12.01 1.00 7.80
C ASP A 153 -13.41 1.07 8.39
N ALA A 154 -14.46 1.01 7.57
CA ALA A 154 -15.84 0.96 8.04
C ALA A 154 -16.09 -0.27 8.94
N ASN A 155 -15.53 -1.43 8.60
CA ASN A 155 -15.61 -2.62 9.43
C ASN A 155 -14.83 -2.47 10.75
N ASN A 156 -13.66 -1.82 10.73
CA ASN A 156 -12.87 -1.59 11.93
C ASN A 156 -13.54 -0.58 12.87
N LEU A 157 -14.12 0.50 12.33
CA LEU A 157 -14.83 1.50 13.10
C LEU A 157 -16.11 0.94 13.73
N SER A 158 -16.86 0.09 13.02
CA SER A 158 -18.04 -0.56 13.62
C SER A 158 -17.71 -1.56 14.74
N LYS A 159 -16.44 -1.99 14.88
CA LYS A 159 -15.98 -2.74 16.06
C LYS A 159 -16.00 -1.87 17.32
N ILE A 160 -15.88 -0.55 17.22
CA ILE A 160 -15.89 0.35 18.38
C ILE A 160 -17.27 0.31 19.03
N ASP A 161 -18.32 0.39 18.21
CA ASP A 161 -19.71 0.41 18.67
C ASP A 161 -20.19 -0.95 19.19
N THR A 162 -19.58 -2.04 18.73
CA THR A 162 -19.99 -3.41 19.06
C THR A 162 -19.06 -4.10 20.07
N GLY A 163 -17.82 -3.65 20.17
CA GLY A 163 -16.78 -4.30 20.98
C GLY A 163 -16.75 -3.86 22.44
N ARG A 164 -15.92 -4.54 23.21
CA ARG A 164 -15.64 -4.21 24.62
C ARG A 164 -14.19 -4.49 24.96
N THR A 165 -13.61 -3.63 25.79
CA THR A 165 -12.34 -3.89 26.46
C THR A 165 -12.59 -4.87 27.61
N ASN A 166 -11.86 -5.98 27.63
CA ASN A 166 -11.92 -6.90 28.76
C ASN A 166 -11.15 -6.36 29.98
N GLU A 167 -11.23 -7.06 31.10
CA GLU A 167 -10.57 -6.68 32.36
C GLU A 167 -9.04 -6.56 32.28
N HIS A 168 -8.42 -7.04 31.20
CA HIS A 168 -6.99 -6.96 30.94
C HIS A 168 -6.61 -5.87 29.93
N GLY A 169 -7.54 -4.96 29.59
CA GLY A 169 -7.26 -3.89 28.63
C GLY A 169 -7.29 -4.33 27.17
N LYS A 170 -7.63 -5.60 26.87
CA LYS A 170 -7.73 -6.11 25.50
C LYS A 170 -9.10 -5.80 24.93
N PHE A 171 -9.14 -5.00 23.87
CA PHE A 171 -10.36 -4.77 23.10
C PHE A 171 -10.75 -6.03 22.31
N THR A 172 -12.01 -6.44 22.42
CA THR A 172 -12.57 -7.62 21.75
C THR A 172 -13.86 -7.25 21.05
N LYS A 173 -14.02 -7.70 19.79
CA LYS A 173 -15.25 -7.51 19.02
C LYS A 173 -16.44 -8.26 19.63
N HIS A 174 -17.66 -7.81 19.37
CA HIS A 174 -18.85 -8.61 19.66
C HIS A 174 -18.83 -9.93 18.90
N PRO A 175 -19.41 -11.02 19.43
CA PRO A 175 -19.65 -12.24 18.67
C PRO A 175 -20.41 -12.02 17.35
N ASP A 176 -21.33 -11.06 17.32
CA ASP A 176 -22.16 -10.74 16.15
C ASP A 176 -21.51 -9.75 15.17
N HIS A 177 -20.24 -9.36 15.40
CA HIS A 177 -19.52 -8.47 14.49
C HIS A 177 -19.28 -9.16 13.15
N MET A 178 -19.94 -8.68 12.10
CA MET A 178 -19.80 -9.21 10.75
C MET A 178 -18.40 -8.92 10.18
N PRO A 179 -17.78 -9.85 9.44
CA PRO A 179 -16.51 -9.60 8.75
C PRO A 179 -16.68 -8.57 7.62
N PRO A 180 -15.59 -7.92 7.17
CA PRO A 180 -15.64 -7.04 5.99
C PRO A 180 -16.01 -7.85 4.74
N ARG A 181 -16.76 -7.23 3.84
CA ARG A 181 -17.29 -7.86 2.60
C ARG A 181 -16.29 -7.78 1.45
N ILE A 182 -15.07 -8.27 1.68
CA ILE A 182 -13.96 -8.18 0.73
C ILE A 182 -14.30 -8.84 -0.61
N ALA A 183 -14.95 -10.00 -0.60
CA ALA A 183 -15.35 -10.69 -1.82
C ALA A 183 -16.27 -9.81 -2.71
N MET A 184 -17.24 -9.10 -2.11
CA MET A 184 -18.11 -8.19 -2.84
C MET A 184 -17.34 -7.02 -3.44
N VAL A 185 -16.37 -6.47 -2.70
CA VAL A 185 -15.48 -5.41 -3.20
C VAL A 185 -14.69 -5.90 -4.42
N LEU A 186 -14.10 -7.09 -4.35
CA LEU A 186 -13.34 -7.66 -5.46
C LEU A 186 -14.23 -7.96 -6.67
N MET A 187 -15.42 -8.53 -6.46
CA MET A 187 -16.39 -8.78 -7.54
C MET A 187 -16.82 -7.48 -8.24
N ALA A 188 -17.03 -6.39 -7.49
CA ALA A 188 -17.32 -5.08 -8.05
C ALA A 188 -16.16 -4.50 -8.88
N GLN A 189 -14.93 -4.94 -8.62
CA GLN A 189 -13.74 -4.62 -9.43
C GLN A 189 -13.55 -5.56 -10.64
N GLY A 190 -14.46 -6.52 -10.83
CA GLY A 190 -14.44 -7.47 -11.95
C GLY A 190 -13.68 -8.76 -11.66
N TRP A 191 -13.40 -9.07 -10.39
CA TRP A 191 -12.93 -10.40 -10.00
C TRP A 191 -14.05 -11.43 -10.23
N GLN A 192 -13.69 -12.55 -10.82
CA GLN A 192 -14.57 -13.72 -10.94
C GLN A 192 -14.02 -14.79 -10.01
N ASN A 193 -14.83 -15.24 -9.06
CA ASN A 193 -14.45 -16.30 -8.15
C ASN A 193 -14.29 -17.61 -8.96
N PRO A 194 -13.09 -18.20 -9.05
CA PRO A 194 -12.90 -19.43 -9.80
C PRO A 194 -13.67 -20.62 -9.20
N ASP A 195 -14.03 -20.56 -7.91
CA ASP A 195 -14.69 -21.64 -7.18
C ASP A 195 -16.22 -21.50 -7.12
N GLU A 196 -16.79 -20.39 -7.61
CA GLU A 196 -18.24 -20.16 -7.70
C GLU A 196 -18.60 -19.59 -9.08
N PRO A 197 -18.75 -20.46 -10.11
CA PRO A 197 -19.29 -20.03 -11.40
C PRO A 197 -20.77 -19.68 -11.27
N PHE A 198 -21.16 -18.49 -11.73
CA PHE A 198 -22.55 -18.08 -11.92
C PHE A 198 -23.24 -18.90 -13.02
#